data_AF-A0A645EEL2-F1
#
_entry.id   AF-A0A645EEL2-F1
#
_cell.length_a   1.000
_cell.length_b   1.000
_cell.length_c   1.000
_cell.angle_alpha   90.00
_cell.angle_beta   90.00
_cell.angle_gamma   90.00
#
_symmetry.space_group_name_H-M   'P 1'
#
loop_
_entity.id
_entity.type
_entity.pdbx_description
1 polymer ?
#
loop_
_entity_poly.entity_id
_entity_poly.type
_entity_poly.pdbx_seq_one_letter_code
_entity_poly.pdbx_strand_id
1 'polypeptide(L)'
;MNNNKKARSLNGRQLRNRQDEVLFVDLRRWNENIYEKKYIQFSDEQIDAIKNIYTDWQTNENFEAVPELCCSATKAEIAAQRYSLAPSKYIEFIDHDLEIDYASEMARIQGEMREVLKAEKESQAMLEEAFRGIGYGID
;
A
#
# COMPACT_ATOMS: atom_id res chain seq x y z
N MET A 1 -2.19 8.22 -30.91
CA MET A 1 -2.92 8.62 -29.68
C MET A 1 -3.09 10.14 -29.70
N ASN A 2 -4.31 10.65 -29.59
CA ASN A 2 -4.56 12.10 -29.50
C ASN A 2 -4.35 12.53 -28.03
N ASN A 3 -3.22 13.16 -27.72
CA ASN A 3 -2.86 13.64 -26.37
C ASN A 3 -3.63 14.90 -25.97
N ASN A 4 -4.93 14.95 -26.28
CA ASN A 4 -5.77 16.07 -25.93
C ASN A 4 -6.08 16.05 -24.42
N LYS A 5 -5.42 16.95 -23.69
CA LYS A 5 -5.61 17.18 -22.26
C LYS A 5 -6.54 18.37 -21.94
N LYS A 6 -7.18 18.97 -22.94
CA LYS A 6 -8.14 20.07 -22.76
C LYS A 6 -9.46 19.55 -22.17
N ALA A 7 -10.21 20.45 -21.55
CA ALA A 7 -11.55 20.16 -21.09
C ALA A 7 -12.44 19.70 -22.26
N ARG A 8 -13.14 18.58 -22.10
CA ARG A 8 -14.06 18.02 -23.10
C ARG A 8 -14.96 16.94 -22.52
N SER A 9 -16.11 16.73 -23.15
CA SER A 9 -16.92 15.53 -22.91
C SER A 9 -16.29 14.32 -23.62
N LEU A 10 -16.12 13.20 -22.92
CA LEU A 10 -15.62 11.95 -23.48
C LEU A 10 -16.27 10.74 -22.82
N ASN A 11 -16.91 9.88 -23.61
CA ASN A 11 -17.56 8.64 -23.13
C ASN A 11 -18.50 8.90 -21.95
N GLY A 12 -19.32 9.95 -22.02
CA GLY A 12 -20.26 10.32 -20.96
C GLY A 12 -19.65 11.02 -19.74
N ARG A 13 -18.33 11.27 -19.71
CA ARG A 13 -17.65 11.97 -18.62
C ARG A 13 -17.23 13.38 -19.01
N GLN A 14 -17.25 14.30 -18.06
CA GLN A 14 -16.75 15.66 -18.21
C GLN A 14 -15.28 15.72 -17.80
N LEU A 15 -14.39 15.78 -18.79
CA LEU A 15 -12.95 15.89 -18.53
C LEU A 15 -12.59 17.35 -18.23
N ARG A 16 -11.78 17.58 -17.20
CA ARG A 16 -11.19 18.89 -16.92
C ARG A 16 -10.00 19.17 -17.83
N ASN A 17 -9.62 20.44 -17.91
CA ASN A 17 -8.34 20.81 -18.51
C ASN A 17 -7.21 20.42 -17.54
N ARG A 18 -6.28 19.61 -18.03
CA ARG A 18 -5.11 19.09 -17.32
C ARG A 18 -3.84 19.28 -18.15
N GLN A 19 -3.88 20.25 -19.07
CA GLN A 19 -2.67 20.69 -19.77
C GLN A 19 -1.65 21.15 -18.73
N ASP A 20 -0.39 20.86 -19.00
CA ASP A 20 0.73 21.22 -18.13
C ASP A 20 0.70 20.60 -16.73
N GLU A 21 -0.13 19.58 -16.52
CA GLU A 21 -0.15 18.77 -15.30
C GLU A 21 0.24 17.31 -15.57
N VAL A 22 0.82 16.71 -14.55
CA VAL A 22 1.25 15.31 -14.48
C VAL A 22 0.72 14.72 -13.17
N LEU A 23 0.00 13.61 -13.29
CA LEU A 23 -0.38 12.78 -12.15
C LEU A 23 0.80 11.86 -11.81
N PHE A 24 1.26 11.95 -10.56
CA PHE A 24 2.17 10.99 -9.96
C PHE A 24 1.35 9.96 -9.17
N VAL A 25 1.67 8.69 -9.37
CA VAL A 25 1.09 7.57 -8.61
C VAL A 25 2.25 6.69 -8.17
N ASP A 26 2.37 6.46 -6.87
CA ASP A 26 3.38 5.63 -6.26
C ASP A 26 2.76 4.33 -5.74
N LEU A 27 3.05 3.24 -6.45
CA LEU A 27 2.51 1.93 -6.16
C LEU A 27 3.53 1.04 -5.44
N ARG A 28 4.66 1.59 -4.97
CA ARG A 28 5.74 0.80 -4.37
C ARG A 28 5.31 0.06 -3.10
N ARG A 29 4.30 0.57 -2.39
CA ARG A 29 3.69 -0.07 -1.20
C ARG A 29 2.76 -1.23 -1.55
N TRP A 30 2.26 -1.31 -2.78
CA TRP A 30 1.27 -2.31 -3.19
C TRP A 30 1.96 -3.59 -3.65
N ASN A 31 2.74 -4.20 -2.75
CA ASN A 31 3.70 -5.26 -3.05
C ASN A 31 3.37 -6.61 -2.36
N GLU A 32 2.16 -6.75 -1.84
CA GLU A 32 1.70 -7.94 -1.10
C GLU A 32 1.55 -9.17 -2.02
N ASN A 33 1.19 -8.94 -3.28
CA ASN A 33 0.90 -9.99 -4.25
C ASN A 33 2.16 -10.41 -5.03
N ILE A 34 3.07 -11.13 -4.37
CA ILE A 34 4.31 -11.60 -4.98
C ILE A 34 4.02 -12.71 -6.00
N TYR A 35 4.34 -12.44 -7.26
CA TYR A 35 4.28 -13.37 -8.38
C TYR A 35 5.69 -13.76 -8.84
N GLU A 36 5.94 -15.05 -9.04
CA GLU A 36 7.25 -15.58 -9.50
C GLU A 36 8.48 -15.01 -8.75
N LYS A 37 8.40 -14.86 -7.42
CA LYS A 37 9.45 -14.38 -6.49
C LYS A 37 10.01 -12.96 -6.73
N LYS A 38 9.88 -12.41 -7.93
CA LYS A 38 10.50 -11.13 -8.36
C LYS A 38 9.50 -10.13 -8.91
N TYR A 39 8.29 -10.55 -9.23
CA TYR A 39 7.26 -9.67 -9.75
C TYR A 39 6.19 -9.45 -8.70
N ILE A 40 5.54 -8.30 -8.80
CA ILE A 40 4.31 -8.02 -8.07
C ILE A 40 3.19 -8.02 -9.10
N GLN A 41 2.15 -8.82 -8.84
CA GLN A 41 0.96 -8.85 -9.67
C GLN A 41 -0.13 -8.02 -9.00
N PHE A 42 -0.64 -6.99 -9.67
CA PHE A 42 -1.79 -6.28 -9.14
C PHE A 42 -3.05 -7.15 -9.21
N SER A 43 -3.82 -7.17 -8.12
CA SER A 43 -5.15 -7.76 -8.11
C SER A 43 -6.13 -6.93 -8.93
N ASP A 44 -7.29 -7.49 -9.27
CA ASP A 44 -8.33 -6.76 -10.01
C ASP A 44 -8.80 -5.53 -9.21
N GLU A 45 -8.91 -5.64 -7.88
CA GLU A 45 -9.26 -4.52 -7.00
C GLU A 45 -8.21 -3.41 -7.03
N GLN A 46 -6.91 -3.78 -7.02
CA GLN A 46 -5.82 -2.82 -7.14
C GLN A 46 -5.85 -2.13 -8.51
N ILE A 47 -6.04 -2.89 -9.58
CA ILE A 47 -6.15 -2.35 -10.93
C ILE A 47 -7.32 -1.35 -11.02
N ASP A 48 -8.47 -1.68 -10.44
CA ASP A 48 -9.64 -0.80 -10.44
C ASP A 48 -9.42 0.46 -9.58
N ALA A 49 -8.76 0.33 -8.42
CA ALA A 49 -8.37 1.48 -7.62
C ALA A 49 -7.41 2.44 -8.38
N ILE A 50 -6.42 1.91 -9.11
CA ILE A 50 -5.52 2.73 -9.95
C ILE A 50 -6.28 3.43 -11.07
N LYS A 51 -7.23 2.72 -11.71
CA LYS A 51 -8.10 3.32 -12.73
C LYS A 51 -8.90 4.47 -12.13
N ASN A 52 -9.49 4.29 -10.95
CA ASN A 52 -10.28 5.31 -10.27
C ASN A 52 -9.44 6.56 -9.97
N ILE A 53 -8.25 6.41 -9.39
CA ILE A 53 -7.32 7.55 -9.15
C ILE A 53 -7.10 8.35 -10.44
N TYR A 54 -6.85 7.66 -11.56
CA TYR A 54 -6.65 8.33 -12.84
C TYR A 54 -7.93 8.99 -13.37
N THR A 55 -9.08 8.32 -13.30
CA THR A 55 -10.33 8.87 -13.82
C THR A 55 -10.81 10.06 -13.02
N ASP A 56 -10.70 9.98 -11.70
CA ASP A 56 -11.09 11.04 -10.76
C ASP A 56 -10.21 12.27 -10.99
N TRP A 57 -8.90 12.06 -11.16
CA TRP A 57 -7.97 13.13 -11.56
C TRP A 57 -8.34 13.74 -12.93
N GLN A 58 -8.83 12.94 -13.88
CA GLN A 58 -9.22 13.43 -15.19
C GLN A 58 -10.52 14.25 -15.20
N THR A 59 -11.44 14.00 -14.29
CA THR A 59 -12.76 14.65 -14.22
C THR A 59 -12.84 15.72 -13.12
N ASN A 60 -11.88 15.74 -12.19
CA ASN A 60 -11.95 16.47 -10.92
C ASN A 60 -13.06 15.97 -9.98
N GLU A 61 -13.61 14.79 -10.24
CA GLU A 61 -14.65 14.21 -9.40
C GLU A 61 -13.95 13.39 -8.32
N ASN A 62 -13.81 13.95 -7.11
CA ASN A 62 -13.25 13.29 -5.93
C ASN A 62 -11.73 12.98 -5.98
N PHE A 63 -10.97 13.65 -6.84
CA PHE A 63 -9.52 13.55 -6.76
C PHE A 63 -8.99 14.36 -5.59
N GLU A 64 -8.31 13.66 -4.68
CA GLU A 64 -7.54 14.26 -3.59
C GLU A 64 -6.11 13.72 -3.66
N ALA A 65 -5.14 14.57 -3.32
CA ALA A 65 -3.77 14.11 -3.15
C ALA A 65 -3.70 13.25 -1.88
N VAL A 66 -3.23 12.02 -2.03
CA VAL A 66 -3.11 11.07 -0.92
C VAL A 66 -1.62 10.89 -0.65
N PRO A 67 -1.14 11.20 0.57
CA PRO A 67 0.25 10.96 0.94
C PRO A 67 0.67 9.52 0.65
N GLU A 68 1.91 9.36 0.19
CA GLU A 68 2.53 8.10 -0.22
C GLU A 68 1.84 7.32 -1.36
N LEU A 69 0.77 7.86 -1.96
CA LEU A 69 0.03 7.19 -3.02
C LEU A 69 -0.06 8.02 -4.29
N CYS A 70 -0.56 9.26 -4.24
CA CYS A 70 -0.74 10.04 -5.46
C CYS A 70 -0.79 11.55 -5.23
N CYS A 71 -0.35 12.29 -6.23
CA CYS A 71 -0.53 13.74 -6.28
C CYS A 71 -0.50 14.24 -7.73
N SER A 72 -0.96 15.46 -7.96
CA SER A 72 -0.88 16.12 -9.26
C SER A 72 0.11 17.27 -9.17
N ALA A 73 1.10 17.30 -10.07
CA ALA A 73 2.05 18.41 -10.16
C ALA A 73 2.03 19.06 -11.54
N THR A 74 2.25 20.36 -11.56
CA THR A 74 2.38 21.19 -12.75
C THR A 74 3.78 21.05 -13.36
N LYS A 75 3.90 21.38 -14.65
CA LYS A 75 5.18 21.48 -15.35
C LYS A 75 6.11 22.50 -14.70
N ALA A 76 5.57 23.54 -14.07
CA ALA A 76 6.35 24.55 -13.37
C ALA A 76 7.03 23.95 -12.13
N GLU A 77 6.30 23.18 -11.32
CA GLU A 77 6.85 22.44 -10.17
C GLU A 77 7.89 21.41 -10.62
N ILE A 78 7.62 20.73 -11.73
CA ILE A 78 8.59 19.78 -12.31
C ILE A 78 9.87 20.49 -12.77
N ALA A 79 9.76 21.66 -13.37
CA ALA A 79 10.92 22.46 -13.77
C ALA A 79 11.72 22.93 -12.55
N ALA A 80 11.04 23.36 -11.47
CA ALA A 80 11.68 23.73 -10.20
C ALA A 80 12.47 22.55 -9.59
N GLN A 81 12.00 21.32 -9.80
CA GLN A 81 12.66 20.08 -9.38
C GLN A 81 13.73 19.56 -10.36
N ARG A 82 14.18 20.40 -11.31
CA ARG A 82 15.15 20.08 -12.37
C ARG A 82 14.68 18.94 -13.28
N TYR A 83 13.40 18.91 -13.60
CA TYR A 83 12.77 17.89 -14.44
C TYR A 83 12.86 16.45 -13.90
N SER A 84 13.13 16.30 -12.60
CA SER A 84 13.11 14.99 -11.96
C SER A 84 11.68 14.48 -11.88
N LEU A 85 11.43 13.26 -12.37
CA LEU A 85 10.10 12.61 -12.29
C LEU A 85 10.03 11.60 -11.14
N ALA A 86 10.92 11.72 -10.14
CA ALA A 86 10.86 10.88 -8.96
C ALA A 86 9.60 11.22 -8.13
N PRO A 87 8.68 10.27 -7.88
CA PRO A 87 7.43 10.54 -7.15
C PRO A 87 7.67 11.13 -5.75
N SER A 88 8.75 10.72 -5.09
CA SER A 88 9.15 11.21 -3.75
C SER A 88 9.43 12.71 -3.67
N LYS A 89 9.51 13.42 -4.79
CA LYS A 89 9.64 14.88 -4.82
C LYS A 89 8.32 15.63 -4.78
N TYR A 90 7.21 14.93 -5.04
CA TYR A 90 5.89 15.54 -5.23
C TYR A 90 4.84 14.94 -4.30
N ILE A 91 4.95 13.66 -3.98
CA ILE A 91 4.04 12.96 -3.09
C ILE A 91 4.55 13.15 -1.66
N GLU A 92 3.68 13.67 -0.79
CA GLU A 92 3.97 13.82 0.63
C GLU A 92 4.28 12.44 1.24
N PHE A 93 5.35 12.36 2.01
CA PHE A 93 5.71 11.17 2.77
C PHE A 93 5.21 11.35 4.19
N ILE A 94 4.54 10.33 4.75
CA ILE A 94 4.14 10.36 6.15
C ILE A 94 5.29 9.73 6.93
N ASP A 95 5.88 10.50 7.84
CA ASP A 95 6.85 9.94 8.77
C ASP A 95 6.11 9.07 9.79
N HIS A 96 6.13 7.76 9.54
CA HIS A 96 5.48 6.77 10.42
C HIS A 96 6.21 6.64 11.76
N ASP A 97 7.44 7.15 11.91
CA ASP A 97 8.19 7.08 13.17
C ASP A 97 7.70 8.09 14.23
N LEU A 98 6.84 9.06 13.86
CA LEU A 98 6.30 10.07 14.78
C LEU A 98 4.99 9.64 15.48
N GLU A 99 4.36 8.53 15.09
CA GLU A 99 3.05 8.07 15.63
C GLU A 99 3.00 6.60 16.06
N ILE A 100 4.14 5.90 16.19
CA ILE A 100 4.12 4.57 16.82
C ILE A 100 3.91 4.76 18.32
N ASP A 101 2.67 4.55 18.80
CA ASP A 101 2.42 4.27 20.21
C ASP A 101 3.04 2.90 20.55
N TYR A 102 4.34 2.93 20.83
CA TYR A 102 5.11 1.75 21.21
C TYR A 102 4.47 0.99 22.36
N ALA A 103 3.70 1.66 23.24
CA ALA A 103 3.01 0.98 24.33
C ALA A 103 1.87 0.09 23.80
N SER A 104 1.08 0.60 22.86
CA SER A 104 0.01 -0.16 22.22
C SER A 104 0.54 -1.33 21.37
N GLU A 105 1.58 -1.08 20.56
CA GLU A 105 2.16 -2.11 19.70
C GLU A 105 2.85 -3.22 20.52
N MET A 106 3.59 -2.85 21.58
CA MET A 106 4.19 -3.83 22.49
C MET A 106 3.13 -4.62 23.26
N ALA A 107 1.99 -4.01 23.63
CA ALA A 107 0.88 -4.72 24.26
C ALA A 107 0.26 -5.78 23.32
N ARG A 108 0.10 -5.44 22.03
CA ARG A 108 -0.36 -6.40 21.00
C ARG A 108 0.63 -7.55 20.85
N ILE A 109 1.92 -7.25 20.65
CA ILE A 109 2.98 -8.25 20.50
C ILE A 109 3.06 -9.15 21.73
N GLN A 110 2.95 -8.60 22.94
CA GLN A 110 2.91 -9.39 24.18
C GLN A 110 1.70 -10.32 24.24
N GLY A 111 0.53 -9.89 23.76
CA GLY A 111 -0.66 -10.73 23.65
C GLY A 111 -0.41 -11.93 22.75
N GLU A 112 0.07 -11.69 21.53
CA GLU A 112 0.38 -12.73 20.55
C GLU A 112 1.46 -13.70 21.06
N MET A 113 2.53 -13.18 21.68
CA MET A 113 3.56 -14.03 22.28
C MET A 113 3.01 -14.94 23.39
N ARG A 114 2.07 -14.46 24.21
CA ARG A 114 1.44 -15.28 25.25
C ARG A 114 0.64 -16.42 24.65
N GLU A 115 -0.10 -16.16 23.57
CA GLU A 115 -0.87 -17.20 22.88
C GLU A 115 0.06 -18.26 22.26
N VAL A 116 1.14 -17.83 21.60
CA VAL A 116 2.15 -18.73 21.03
C VAL A 116 2.79 -19.60 22.12
N LEU A 117 3.22 -19.01 23.24
CA LEU A 117 3.81 -19.75 24.36
C LEU A 117 2.81 -20.71 25.01
N LYS A 118 1.53 -20.35 25.05
CA LYS A 118 0.48 -21.24 25.58
C LYS A 118 0.29 -22.45 24.66
N ALA A 119 0.18 -22.22 23.36
CA ALA A 119 0.06 -23.29 22.36
C ALA A 119 1.30 -24.20 22.35
N GLU A 120 2.50 -23.63 22.53
CA GLU A 120 3.73 -24.41 22.65
C GLU A 120 3.69 -25.34 23.86
N LYS A 121 3.30 -24.83 25.04
CA LYS A 121 3.18 -25.65 26.25
C LYS A 121 2.14 -26.75 26.13
N GLU A 122 0.99 -26.45 25.52
CA GLU A 122 -0.04 -27.46 25.25
C GLU A 122 0.49 -28.55 24.31
N SER A 123 1.20 -28.16 23.25
CA SER A 123 1.85 -29.09 22.32
C SER A 123 2.92 -29.96 23.01
N GLN A 124 3.76 -29.36 23.86
CA GLN A 124 4.75 -30.10 24.66
C GLN A 124 4.08 -31.11 25.59
N ALA A 125 3.05 -30.71 26.33
CA ALA A 125 2.32 -31.60 27.22
C ALA A 125 1.66 -32.77 26.47
N MET A 126 1.07 -32.50 25.30
CA MET A 126 0.51 -33.54 24.44
C MET A 126 1.58 -34.53 23.95
N LEU A 127 2.77 -34.03 23.59
CA LEU A 127 3.88 -34.89 23.17
C LEU A 127 4.36 -35.78 24.33
N GLU A 128 4.56 -35.21 25.52
CA GLU A 128 4.94 -35.94 26.73
C GLU A 128 3.92 -37.04 27.07
N GLU A 129 2.62 -36.72 27.02
CA GLU A 129 1.55 -37.68 27.27
C GLU A 129 1.51 -38.80 26.21
N ALA A 130 1.72 -38.47 24.93
CA ALA A 130 1.80 -39.45 23.87
C ALA A 130 2.97 -40.43 24.07
N PHE A 131 4.15 -39.94 24.44
CA PHE A 131 5.32 -40.77 24.75
C PHE A 131 5.10 -41.66 25.97
N ARG A 132 4.44 -41.14 27.00
CA ARG A 132 4.02 -41.92 28.17
C ARG A 132 3.03 -43.04 27.80
N GLY A 133 2.06 -42.74 26.94
CA GLY A 133 1.04 -43.70 26.48
C GLY A 133 1.59 -44.90 25.69
N ILE A 134 2.75 -44.76 25.04
CA ILE A 134 3.45 -45.84 24.34
C ILE A 134 4.55 -46.52 25.17
N GLY A 135 4.69 -46.16 26.45
CA GLY A 135 5.63 -46.78 27.39
C GLY A 135 7.06 -46.22 27.35
N TYR A 136 7.29 -45.07 26.71
CA TYR A 136 8.59 -44.39 26.61
C TYR A 136 8.53 -42.97 27.19
N GLY A 137 8.02 -42.82 28.42
CA GLY A 137 7.94 -41.51 29.08
C GLY A 137 9.28 -40.78 29.09
N ILE A 138 9.25 -39.48 28.79
CA ILE A 138 10.42 -38.60 28.74
C ILE A 138 10.21 -37.56 29.86
N ASP A 139 10.39 -38.02 31.11
CA ASP A 139 10.29 -37.18 32.31
C ASP A 139 11.63 -36.49 32.61
#